data_AF-A0A959Z4E2-F1
#
_entry.id   AF-A0A959Z4E2-F1
#
_cell.length_a   1.000
_cell.length_b   1.000
_cell.length_c   1.000
_cell.angle_alpha   90.00
_cell.angle_beta   90.00
_cell.angle_gamma   90.00
#
_symmetry.space_group_name_H-M   'P 1'
#
loop_
_entity.id
_entity.type
_entity.pdbx_description
1 polymer ?
#
loop_
_entity_poly.entity_id
_entity_poly.type
_entity_poly.pdbx_seq_one_letter_code
_entity_poly.pdbx_strand_id
1 'polypeptide(L)'
;WAMTRDQELVVPGLYVSFLDRIEDVTGKVMAELNDGMSEEEREAKIGELARTLVQEATGDDPNKSANFKTMFEGNEFYLFIYTDYRDVRLVGAPPESIGKYGGDTDNWMWPRHTGDFSMFRVYMGPDGTPAEFSADNVPFKPRWHFPVSLNGVKEGDFAMVMGFPGSTDRFLSSHGVELAL
;
A
#
# COMPACT_ATOMS: atom_id res chain seq x y z
N TRP A 1 -1.87 22.09 12.01
CA TRP A 1 -0.40 22.07 12.04
C TRP A 1 0.06 21.88 13.46
N ALA A 2 0.54 20.67 13.78
CA ALA A 2 1.12 20.37 15.07
C ALA A 2 2.51 21.01 15.14
N MET A 3 2.72 21.92 16.09
CA MET A 3 4.01 22.58 16.31
C MET A 3 4.95 21.74 17.17
N THR A 4 4.38 20.79 17.91
CA THR A 4 5.07 19.86 18.80
C THR A 4 4.44 18.47 18.69
N ARG A 5 5.15 17.43 19.15
CA ARG A 5 4.69 16.03 18.99
C ARG A 5 3.42 15.71 19.77
N ASP A 6 3.22 16.36 20.90
CA ASP A 6 2.01 16.28 21.74
C ASP A 6 0.78 16.91 21.09
N GLN A 7 0.96 17.74 20.06
CA GLN A 7 -0.14 18.32 19.28
C GLN A 7 -0.53 17.46 18.06
N GLU A 8 0.21 16.39 17.76
CA GLU A 8 -0.11 15.48 16.66
C GLU A 8 -1.39 14.70 16.99
N LEU A 9 -2.35 14.67 16.07
CA LEU A 9 -3.67 14.11 16.32
C LEU A 9 -3.68 12.60 16.06
N VAL A 10 -4.09 11.83 17.06
CA VAL A 10 -4.32 10.37 16.92
C VAL A 10 -5.46 10.14 15.93
N VAL A 11 -5.28 9.19 15.00
CA VAL A 11 -6.31 8.81 14.03
C VAL A 11 -6.71 7.35 14.25
N PRO A 12 -7.78 7.09 15.03
CA PRO A 12 -8.21 5.73 15.35
C PRO A 12 -8.50 4.91 14.09
N GLY A 13 -7.97 3.69 14.03
CA GLY A 13 -8.17 2.75 12.93
C GLY A 13 -7.28 3.00 11.71
N LEU A 14 -6.52 4.10 11.66
CA LEU A 14 -5.50 4.31 10.63
C LEU A 14 -4.26 3.48 10.94
N TYR A 15 -3.74 2.77 9.95
CA TYR A 15 -2.48 2.05 10.04
C TYR A 15 -1.63 2.31 8.79
N VAL A 16 -0.33 2.05 8.92
CA VAL A 16 0.63 2.05 7.80
C VAL A 16 1.36 0.72 7.80
N SER A 17 1.40 0.06 6.65
CA SER A 17 2.08 -1.21 6.44
C SER A 17 3.42 -0.99 5.73
N PHE A 18 4.50 -1.51 6.29
CA PHE A 18 5.81 -1.53 5.64
C PHE A 18 6.03 -2.91 5.00
N LEU A 19 6.33 -2.92 3.70
CA LEU A 19 6.66 -4.15 2.99
C LEU A 19 8.00 -4.70 3.49
N ASP A 20 7.98 -5.88 4.09
CA ASP A 20 9.17 -6.55 4.58
C ASP A 20 9.85 -7.38 3.50
N ARG A 21 9.06 -8.16 2.74
CA ARG A 21 9.53 -8.98 1.63
C ARG A 21 8.40 -9.41 0.70
N ILE A 22 8.78 -9.85 -0.48
CA ILE A 22 7.91 -10.46 -1.49
C ILE A 22 8.43 -11.89 -1.70
N GLU A 23 7.53 -12.86 -1.67
CA GLU A 23 7.82 -14.26 -1.96
C GLU A 23 7.09 -14.69 -3.24
N ASP A 24 7.81 -15.30 -4.17
CA ASP A 24 7.19 -16.03 -5.28
C ASP A 24 6.71 -17.39 -4.77
N VAL A 25 5.40 -17.61 -4.82
CA VAL A 25 4.73 -18.84 -4.38
C VAL A 25 4.12 -19.60 -5.54
N THR A 26 4.42 -19.20 -6.79
CA THR A 26 3.84 -19.77 -8.01
C THR A 26 4.01 -21.29 -8.06
N GLY A 27 5.22 -21.79 -7.78
CA GLY A 27 5.49 -23.22 -7.78
C GLY A 27 4.68 -24.00 -6.74
N LYS A 28 4.44 -23.42 -5.55
CA LYS A 28 3.62 -24.05 -4.50
C LYS A 28 2.15 -24.13 -4.92
N VAL A 29 1.65 -23.07 -5.53
CA VAL A 29 0.25 -23.00 -5.96
C VAL A 29 0.00 -23.92 -7.16
N MET A 30 0.84 -23.84 -8.18
CA MET A 30 0.67 -24.61 -9.42
C MET A 30 0.82 -26.12 -9.21
N ALA A 31 1.56 -26.56 -8.19
CA ALA A 31 1.66 -27.98 -7.83
C ALA A 31 0.32 -28.60 -7.36
N GLU A 32 -0.60 -27.76 -6.88
CA GLU A 32 -1.91 -28.16 -6.35
C GLU A 32 -3.04 -28.00 -7.37
N LEU A 33 -2.74 -27.50 -8.57
CA LEU A 33 -3.71 -27.27 -9.65
C LEU A 33 -3.46 -28.25 -10.79
N ASN A 34 -4.52 -28.60 -11.52
CA ASN A 34 -4.41 -29.45 -12.71
C ASN A 34 -5.48 -29.11 -13.76
N ASP A 35 -5.25 -29.57 -14.99
CA ASP A 35 -6.10 -29.27 -16.16
C ASP A 35 -7.49 -29.92 -16.12
N GLY A 36 -7.71 -30.85 -15.18
CA GLY A 36 -9.01 -31.49 -14.97
C GLY A 36 -9.96 -30.69 -14.08
N MET A 37 -9.49 -29.64 -13.43
CA MET A 37 -10.32 -28.76 -12.59
C MET A 37 -11.16 -27.83 -13.46
N SER A 38 -12.41 -27.63 -13.06
CA SER A 38 -13.19 -26.48 -13.53
C SER A 38 -12.59 -25.17 -13.02
N GLU A 39 -12.97 -24.04 -13.64
CA GLU A 39 -12.53 -22.71 -13.20
C GLU A 39 -12.95 -22.43 -11.75
N GLU A 40 -14.16 -22.83 -11.36
CA GLU A 40 -14.67 -22.66 -9.99
C GLU A 40 -13.86 -23.47 -8.98
N GLU A 41 -13.55 -24.73 -9.28
CA GLU A 41 -12.70 -25.57 -8.43
C GLU A 41 -11.28 -24.99 -8.31
N ARG A 42 -10.73 -24.48 -9.42
CA ARG A 42 -9.41 -23.85 -9.46
C ARG A 42 -9.38 -22.59 -8.59
N GLU A 43 -10.36 -21.71 -8.72
CA GLU A 43 -10.46 -20.48 -7.91
C GLU A 43 -10.64 -20.81 -6.42
N ALA A 44 -11.51 -21.77 -6.10
CA ALA A 44 -11.72 -22.24 -4.73
C ALA A 44 -10.41 -22.80 -4.12
N LYS A 45 -9.65 -23.58 -4.90
CA LYS A 45 -8.36 -24.13 -4.46
C LYS A 45 -7.31 -23.04 -4.25
N ILE A 46 -7.22 -22.07 -5.16
CA ILE A 46 -6.32 -20.91 -5.00
C ILE A 46 -6.69 -20.12 -3.73
N GLY A 47 -7.98 -19.89 -3.48
CA GLY A 47 -8.46 -19.19 -2.28
C GLY A 47 -8.20 -19.95 -0.98
N GLU A 48 -8.22 -21.28 -0.99
CA GLU A 48 -7.77 -22.11 0.13
C GLU A 48 -6.27 -21.92 0.38
N LEU A 49 -5.44 -22.08 -0.66
CA LEU A 49 -3.99 -21.95 -0.57
C LEU A 49 -3.55 -20.56 -0.15
N ALA A 50 -4.21 -19.52 -0.66
CA ALA A 50 -3.97 -18.14 -0.28
C ALA A 50 -4.13 -17.93 1.24
N ARG A 51 -5.23 -18.45 1.83
CA ARG A 51 -5.46 -18.38 3.28
C ARG A 51 -4.39 -19.12 4.07
N THR A 52 -4.02 -20.33 3.64
CA THR A 52 -2.96 -21.12 4.28
C THR A 52 -1.61 -20.41 4.23
N LEU A 53 -1.18 -19.95 3.05
CA LEU A 53 0.10 -19.27 2.87
C LEU A 53 0.17 -17.94 3.63
N VAL A 54 -0.94 -17.18 3.68
CA VAL A 54 -1.03 -15.98 4.50
C VAL A 54 -0.85 -16.32 5.99
N GLN A 55 -1.59 -17.31 6.51
CA GLN A 55 -1.49 -17.73 7.91
C GLN A 55 -0.09 -18.25 8.26
N GLU A 56 0.56 -19.00 7.38
CA GLU A 56 1.93 -19.48 7.56
C GLU A 56 2.93 -18.31 7.63
N ALA A 57 2.73 -17.27 6.83
CA ALA A 57 3.63 -16.12 6.78
C ALA A 57 3.45 -15.15 7.96
N THR A 58 2.22 -14.95 8.44
CA THR A 58 1.92 -14.01 9.53
C THR A 58 1.95 -14.68 10.90
N GLY A 59 1.62 -15.97 10.99
CA GLY A 59 1.34 -16.64 12.25
C GLY A 59 0.21 -15.95 13.00
N ASP A 60 0.30 -15.96 14.34
CA ASP A 60 -0.64 -15.27 15.24
C ASP A 60 -0.19 -13.84 15.59
N ASP A 61 0.77 -13.26 14.85
CA ASP A 61 1.28 -11.91 15.10
C ASP A 61 0.28 -10.85 14.58
N PRO A 62 -0.38 -10.08 15.47
CA PRO A 62 -1.41 -9.12 15.08
C PRO A 62 -0.85 -7.89 14.33
N ASN A 63 0.48 -7.74 14.32
CA ASN A 63 1.19 -6.67 13.64
C ASN A 63 1.77 -7.11 12.30
N LYS A 64 1.54 -8.36 11.87
CA LYS A 64 1.90 -8.82 10.54
C LYS A 64 0.67 -9.04 9.69
N SER A 65 0.78 -8.60 8.45
CA SER A 65 -0.20 -8.90 7.42
C SER A 65 0.49 -9.46 6.19
N ALA A 66 -0.23 -10.25 5.42
CA ALA A 66 0.25 -10.73 4.12
C ALA A 66 -0.85 -10.61 3.08
N ASN A 67 -0.48 -10.17 1.89
CA ASN A 67 -1.36 -10.05 0.74
C ASN A 67 -0.93 -11.07 -0.31
N PHE A 68 -1.74 -12.12 -0.48
CA PHE A 68 -1.62 -13.01 -1.61
C PHE A 68 -2.14 -12.31 -2.87
N LYS A 69 -1.33 -12.31 -3.93
CA LYS A 69 -1.63 -11.65 -5.20
C LYS A 69 -1.50 -12.62 -6.35
N THR A 70 -2.60 -12.75 -7.09
CA THR A 70 -2.64 -13.37 -8.41
C THR A 70 -2.19 -12.34 -9.43
N MET A 71 -1.17 -12.68 -10.22
CA MET A 71 -0.58 -11.81 -11.23
C MET A 71 -0.71 -12.46 -12.61
N PHE A 72 -0.70 -11.63 -13.65
CA PHE A 72 -0.78 -12.08 -15.05
C PHE A 72 -1.94 -13.05 -15.31
N GLU A 73 -3.15 -12.71 -14.84
CA GLU A 73 -4.37 -13.52 -15.03
C GLU A 73 -4.24 -14.97 -14.52
N GLY A 74 -3.52 -15.20 -13.41
CA GLY A 74 -3.42 -16.52 -12.79
C GLY A 74 -2.23 -17.36 -13.24
N ASN A 75 -1.28 -16.75 -13.95
CA ASN A 75 -0.03 -17.40 -14.33
C ASN A 75 1.05 -17.33 -13.24
N GLU A 76 1.00 -16.31 -12.37
CA GLU A 76 1.96 -16.14 -11.27
C GLU A 76 1.25 -15.78 -9.97
N PHE A 77 1.86 -16.19 -8.85
CA PHE A 77 1.31 -15.99 -7.51
C PHE A 77 2.40 -15.49 -6.57
N TYR A 78 2.15 -14.37 -5.91
CA TYR A 78 3.10 -13.74 -5.00
C TYR A 78 2.47 -13.50 -3.63
N LEU A 79 3.30 -13.60 -2.59
CA LEU A 79 2.93 -13.25 -1.23
C LEU A 79 3.73 -12.03 -0.78
N PHE A 80 3.02 -10.92 -0.55
CA PHE A 80 3.61 -9.68 -0.04
C PHE A 80 3.42 -9.64 1.46
N ILE A 81 4.50 -9.58 2.23
CA ILE A 81 4.46 -9.68 3.69
C ILE A 81 4.84 -8.32 4.28
N TYR A 82 4.05 -7.87 5.24
CA TYR A 82 4.13 -6.55 5.83
C TYR A 82 4.19 -6.58 7.35
N THR A 83 4.78 -5.52 7.90
CA THR A 83 4.63 -5.14 9.31
C THR A 83 3.74 -3.90 9.39
N ASP A 84 2.66 -4.00 10.16
CA ASP A 84 1.63 -2.97 10.33
C ASP A 84 1.86 -2.14 11.59
N TYR A 85 1.88 -0.82 11.45
CA TYR A 85 1.94 0.13 12.56
C TYR A 85 0.60 0.82 12.72
N ARG A 86 -0.01 0.72 13.90
CA ARG A 86 -1.38 1.16 14.19
C ARG A 86 -1.46 2.48 14.96
N ASP A 87 -0.33 3.03 15.40
CA ASP A 87 -0.24 4.40 15.92
C ASP A 87 0.29 5.33 14.82
N VAL A 88 -0.64 5.91 14.05
CA VAL A 88 -0.35 6.88 12.99
C VAL A 88 -1.07 8.18 13.30
N ARG A 89 -0.31 9.27 13.40
CA ARG A 89 -0.81 10.57 13.86
C ARG A 89 -0.74 11.63 12.77
N LEU A 90 -1.78 12.44 12.65
CA LEU A 90 -1.83 13.58 11.74
C LEU A 90 -0.96 14.72 12.30
N VAL A 91 0.00 15.17 11.49
CA VAL A 91 0.95 16.25 11.81
C VAL A 91 0.48 17.57 11.20
N GLY A 92 0.01 17.53 9.95
CA GLY A 92 -0.38 18.74 9.24
C GLY A 92 -1.09 18.45 7.93
N ALA A 93 -2.02 19.34 7.59
CA ALA A 93 -2.67 19.38 6.29
C ALA A 93 -2.87 20.85 5.91
N PRO A 94 -2.71 21.22 4.63
CA PRO A 94 -3.08 22.54 4.16
C PRO A 94 -4.61 22.72 4.21
N PRO A 95 -5.11 23.97 4.17
CA PRO A 95 -6.53 24.19 3.94
C PRO A 95 -6.96 23.59 2.58
N GLU A 96 -8.21 23.19 2.46
CA GLU A 96 -8.75 22.60 1.21
C GLU A 96 -8.61 23.55 0.01
N SER A 97 -8.65 24.86 0.23
CA SER A 97 -8.40 25.87 -0.80
C SER A 97 -7.01 25.77 -1.44
N ILE A 98 -6.08 25.05 -0.81
CA ILE A 98 -4.76 24.70 -1.37
C ILE A 98 -4.73 23.21 -1.73
N GLY A 99 -5.12 22.33 -0.80
CA GLY A 99 -5.02 20.88 -0.95
C GLY A 99 -5.91 20.28 -2.04
N LYS A 100 -7.05 20.92 -2.33
CA LYS A 100 -7.97 20.57 -3.42
C LYS A 100 -8.34 21.81 -4.26
N TYR A 101 -7.37 22.71 -4.47
CA TYR A 101 -7.57 23.87 -5.35
C TYR A 101 -8.06 23.43 -6.74
N GLY A 102 -9.05 24.15 -7.29
CA GLY A 102 -9.73 23.81 -8.54
C GLY A 102 -10.84 22.78 -8.40
N GLY A 103 -10.91 22.07 -7.26
CA GLY A 103 -11.98 21.13 -6.94
C GLY A 103 -12.16 20.08 -8.05
N ASP A 104 -13.42 19.82 -8.40
CA ASP A 104 -13.75 18.81 -9.40
C ASP A 104 -13.48 19.30 -10.84
N THR A 105 -13.51 20.62 -11.08
CA THR A 105 -13.21 21.22 -12.40
C THR A 105 -11.79 20.89 -12.86
N ASP A 106 -10.83 20.93 -11.94
CA ASP A 106 -9.43 20.64 -12.25
C ASP A 106 -9.09 19.16 -12.03
N ASN A 107 -10.00 18.36 -11.47
CA ASN A 107 -9.74 16.94 -11.24
C ASN A 107 -9.50 16.22 -12.59
N TRP A 108 -8.49 15.34 -12.64
CA TRP A 108 -8.02 14.69 -13.88
C TRP A 108 -7.49 15.61 -14.99
N MET A 109 -7.32 16.92 -14.72
CA MET A 109 -6.83 17.88 -15.70
C MET A 109 -5.36 18.28 -15.48
N TRP A 110 -4.71 18.63 -16.60
CA TRP A 110 -3.44 19.34 -16.70
C TRP A 110 -3.61 20.52 -17.67
N PRO A 111 -3.10 21.75 -17.41
CA PRO A 111 -2.24 22.17 -16.30
C PRO A 111 -2.92 22.12 -14.93
N ARG A 112 -2.11 22.03 -13.87
CA ARG A 112 -2.58 21.90 -12.49
C ARG A 112 -1.83 22.82 -11.52
N HIS A 113 -2.54 23.34 -10.52
CA HIS A 113 -2.01 24.28 -9.52
C HIS A 113 -2.35 23.88 -8.06
N THR A 114 -2.63 22.60 -7.82
CA THR A 114 -3.06 22.07 -6.51
C THR A 114 -1.86 21.68 -5.65
N GLY A 115 -1.85 22.09 -4.38
CA GLY A 115 -0.85 21.67 -3.38
C GLY A 115 -1.32 20.46 -2.59
N ASP A 116 -1.53 19.34 -3.28
CA ASP A 116 -2.15 18.12 -2.71
C ASP A 116 -1.15 17.32 -1.86
N PHE A 117 -1.15 17.56 -0.54
CA PHE A 117 -0.37 16.77 0.42
C PHE A 117 -0.98 16.82 1.81
N SER A 118 -0.64 15.83 2.63
CA SER A 118 -0.81 15.86 4.08
C SER A 118 0.39 15.17 4.73
N MET A 119 0.61 15.44 6.02
CA MET A 119 1.74 14.93 6.78
C MET A 119 1.24 14.10 7.95
N PHE A 120 1.73 12.88 8.04
CA PHE A 120 1.52 11.98 9.15
C PHE A 120 2.85 11.53 9.74
N ARG A 121 2.80 11.03 10.98
CA ARG A 121 3.95 10.39 11.62
C ARG A 121 3.52 9.03 12.15
N VAL A 122 4.34 8.03 11.86
CA VAL A 122 4.21 6.69 12.42
C VAL A 122 4.91 6.65 13.78
N TYR A 123 4.27 6.01 14.76
CA TYR A 123 4.78 5.77 16.10
C TYR A 123 4.93 4.27 16.36
N MET A 124 5.77 3.93 17.33
CA MET A 124 6.07 2.57 17.74
C MET A 124 6.25 2.51 19.27
N GLY A 125 6.20 1.30 19.82
CA GLY A 125 6.50 1.06 21.23
C GLY A 125 7.94 1.51 21.58
N PRO A 126 8.22 1.81 22.86
CA PRO A 126 9.57 2.17 23.31
C PRO A 126 10.63 1.11 23.01
N ASP A 127 10.22 -0.15 22.86
CA ASP A 127 11.05 -1.29 22.48
C ASP A 127 11.36 -1.35 20.96
N GLY A 128 10.75 -0.47 20.18
CA GLY A 128 10.89 -0.38 18.73
C GLY A 128 9.93 -1.26 17.94
N THR A 129 8.95 -1.91 18.59
CA THR A 129 7.96 -2.77 17.93
C THR A 129 6.68 -2.02 17.56
N PRO A 130 5.90 -2.49 16.57
CA PRO A 130 4.59 -1.90 16.29
C PRO A 130 3.68 -2.01 17.51
N ALA A 131 2.95 -0.94 17.79
CA ALA A 131 2.08 -0.84 18.95
C ALA A 131 0.79 -0.12 18.58
N GLU A 132 -0.26 -0.43 19.34
CA GLU A 132 -1.44 0.43 19.44
C GLU A 132 -1.06 1.79 20.06
N PHE A 133 -1.95 2.77 19.94
CA PHE A 133 -1.72 4.09 20.52
C PHE A 133 -1.40 4.01 22.02
N SER A 134 -0.31 4.67 22.42
CA SER A 134 0.05 4.96 23.80
C SER A 134 0.70 6.34 23.88
N ALA A 135 0.53 7.01 25.02
CA ALA A 135 1.22 8.26 25.31
C ALA A 135 2.75 8.09 25.39
N ASP A 136 3.21 6.87 25.71
CA ASP A 136 4.63 6.53 25.83
C ASP A 136 5.27 6.12 24.49
N ASN A 137 4.46 5.95 23.43
CA ASN A 137 4.99 5.59 22.13
C ASN A 137 5.94 6.67 21.61
N VAL A 138 6.97 6.20 20.91
CA VAL A 138 8.02 7.05 20.36
C VAL A 138 7.91 7.10 18.83
N PRO A 139 8.38 8.16 18.17
CA PRO A 139 8.42 8.22 16.71
C PRO A 139 9.15 7.01 16.11
N PHE A 140 8.55 6.43 15.08
CA PHE A 140 9.14 5.33 14.33
C PHE A 140 10.53 5.71 13.79
N LYS A 141 11.48 4.79 13.93
CA LYS A 141 12.83 4.93 13.39
C LYS A 141 12.94 4.09 12.12
N PRO A 142 12.82 4.70 10.92
CA PRO A 142 12.86 3.94 9.68
C PRO A 142 14.27 3.40 9.42
N ARG A 143 14.36 2.26 8.72
CA ARG A 143 15.63 1.75 8.18
C ARG A 143 16.22 2.73 7.15
N TRP A 144 15.35 3.40 6.40
CA TRP A 144 15.70 4.42 5.41
C TRP A 144 14.57 5.44 5.25
N HIS A 145 14.91 6.69 4.95
CA HIS A 145 13.97 7.72 4.51
C HIS A 145 14.54 8.46 3.31
N PHE A 146 13.66 8.95 2.42
CA PHE A 146 14.11 9.69 1.25
C PHE A 146 14.53 11.12 1.62
N PRO A 147 15.73 11.56 1.22
CA PRO A 147 16.11 12.97 1.35
C PRO A 147 15.27 13.82 0.39
N VAL A 148 14.90 15.02 0.82
CA VAL A 148 14.17 16.00 -0.02
C VAL A 148 15.19 16.91 -0.69
N SER A 149 15.22 16.89 -2.03
CA SER A 149 16.06 17.80 -2.82
C SER A 149 15.45 19.20 -2.89
N LEU A 150 16.30 20.23 -2.81
CA LEU A 150 15.92 21.64 -3.00
C LEU A 150 16.37 22.19 -4.36
N ASN A 151 16.94 21.35 -5.23
CA ASN A 151 17.54 21.79 -6.50
C ASN A 151 16.52 22.05 -7.62
N GLY A 152 15.23 21.82 -7.37
CA GLY A 152 14.18 21.89 -8.39
C GLY A 152 14.20 20.70 -9.37
N VAL A 153 13.42 20.82 -10.44
CA VAL A 153 13.30 19.85 -11.53
C VAL A 153 13.27 20.58 -12.87
N LYS A 154 13.71 19.92 -13.94
CA LYS A 154 13.63 20.43 -15.31
C LYS A 154 13.14 19.36 -16.27
N GLU A 155 12.70 19.81 -17.45
CA GLU A 155 12.29 18.91 -18.52
C GLU A 155 13.42 17.94 -18.90
N GLY A 156 13.07 16.66 -19.04
CA GLY A 156 14.01 15.59 -19.36
C GLY A 156 14.75 14.99 -18.16
N ASP A 157 14.54 15.50 -16.93
CA ASP A 157 15.08 14.84 -15.73
C ASP A 157 14.46 13.45 -15.56
N PHE A 158 15.28 12.48 -15.14
CA PHE A 158 14.80 11.15 -14.80
C PHE A 158 13.88 11.21 -13.58
N ALA A 159 12.72 10.57 -13.67
CA ALA A 159 11.78 10.40 -12.57
C ALA A 159 11.48 8.92 -12.35
N MET A 160 11.49 8.50 -11.08
CA MET A 160 11.05 7.17 -10.65
C MET A 160 9.95 7.34 -9.61
N VAL A 161 8.85 6.63 -9.81
CA VAL A 161 7.71 6.61 -8.88
C VAL A 161 7.54 5.19 -8.37
N MET A 162 7.46 5.05 -7.05
CA MET A 162 7.15 3.80 -6.38
C MET A 162 5.85 3.97 -5.60
N GLY A 163 4.98 2.98 -5.66
CA GLY A 163 3.68 3.00 -5.00
C GLY A 163 2.92 1.70 -5.19
N PHE A 164 1.64 1.71 -4.83
CA PHE A 164 0.75 0.55 -4.89
C PHE A 164 -0.35 0.80 -5.93
N PRO A 165 -0.07 0.64 -7.24
CA PRO A 165 -1.09 0.80 -8.28
C PRO A 165 -2.23 -0.21 -8.07
N GLY A 166 -3.48 0.26 -8.17
CA GLY A 166 -4.67 -0.55 -7.87
C GLY A 166 -4.97 -1.61 -8.94
N SER A 167 -5.28 -1.17 -10.16
CA SER A 167 -5.65 -2.04 -11.27
C SER A 167 -5.18 -1.46 -12.61
N THR A 168 -5.01 -2.34 -13.60
CA THR A 168 -4.78 -1.98 -15.00
C THR A 168 -5.32 -3.08 -15.90
N ASP A 169 -5.86 -2.72 -17.06
CA ASP A 169 -6.45 -3.69 -17.99
C ASP A 169 -5.61 -3.86 -19.28
N ARG A 170 -4.29 -3.98 -19.13
CA ARG A 170 -3.33 -3.92 -20.25
C ARG A 170 -3.46 -5.04 -21.28
N PHE A 171 -4.13 -6.14 -20.94
CA PHE A 171 -4.28 -7.31 -21.81
C PHE A 171 -5.70 -7.45 -22.38
N LEU A 172 -6.57 -6.43 -22.23
CA LEU A 172 -7.89 -6.47 -22.84
C LEU A 172 -7.80 -6.59 -24.36
N SER A 173 -8.62 -7.48 -24.89
CA SER A 173 -8.87 -7.54 -26.34
C SER A 173 -9.69 -6.33 -26.81
N SER A 174 -9.74 -6.11 -28.12
CA SER A 174 -10.59 -5.06 -28.71
C SER A 174 -12.05 -5.16 -28.27
N HIS A 175 -12.59 -6.38 -28.17
CA HIS A 175 -13.96 -6.61 -27.70
C HIS A 175 -14.11 -6.30 -26.20
N GLY A 176 -13.08 -6.57 -25.40
CA GLY A 176 -13.06 -6.22 -23.98
C GLY A 176 -13.08 -4.71 -23.75
N VAL A 177 -12.35 -3.96 -24.59
CA VAL A 177 -12.39 -2.48 -24.55
C VAL A 177 -13.77 -1.95 -24.95
N GLU A 178 -14.41 -2.53 -25.97
CA GLU A 178 -15.75 -2.11 -26.43
C GLU A 178 -16.83 -2.31 -25.35
N LEU A 179 -16.72 -3.35 -24.53
CA LEU A 179 -17.65 -3.60 -23.41
C LEU A 179 -17.39 -2.72 -22.18
N ALA A 180 -16.17 -2.21 -22.01
CA ALA A 180 -15.74 -1.42 -20.84
C ALA A 180 -16.01 0.08 -20.99
N LEU A 181 -16.27 0.56 -22.22
CA LEU A 181 -16.64 1.93 -22.56
C LEU A 181 -18.15 2.15 -22.48
#